data_AF-A0A139A3U3-F1
#
_entry.id   AF-A0A139A3U3-F1
#
_cell.length_a   1.000
_cell.length_b   1.000
_cell.length_c   1.000
_cell.angle_alpha   90.00
_cell.angle_beta   90.00
_cell.angle_gamma   90.00
#
_symmetry.space_group_name_H-M   'P 1'
#
loop_
_entity.id
_entity.type
_entity.pdbx_description
1 polymer ?
#
loop_
_entity_poly.entity_id
_entity_poly.type
_entity_poly.pdbx_seq_one_letter_code
_entity_poly.pdbx_strand_id
1 'polypeptide(L)'
;MLTPESRADSSSAAARSVVKQGWIDKRGARNPFSNLLWKPKWAVLVDNPPLLLLYDNRDAPQPKHAVVVDTISSIDRLDDEQHGGALSVARRLLMGPGKSGAFVVVSQRRKSFNNRPILTSTDLASLRSSEPKTGTSSTRRRSRSASRRRGSSVSASGLTAADSEFIEGTWNDRYQAILGQACANVGEEMQRDVKICELIGSFQEVVRAHVKRIVDEFHLKPVDESPETAGTYVFGDILFQFGATYSDDFWSIYTAHAKSNSEIRAVHAINGTGVRLHTALMAVVEYKGFRVVAYAIMPLDEKSSLGFGNSYEAGETFRNIFTALNLARGTEFQLPDTVEVHRGHAAGQYYALNLADIFPSDPSSAPAATHPHHAGTGSSGPSSSKSVNIRYLGAIADLTKLPFVREMATIEMVARSCKHLLRSRLRRQILQFRSTGAKRVEDELATNVASFFALVLNQEKSKRLYEYDIDHYKFTSLNRNTLFLSLQYHCGVTFEDDMDYDFDSADVAFLKNKLRGYELRVKLTDGFYQSAMADAFHRAEQNEEALTYQNIAVEAALRTLGRAHVGTAKSLLKDPQKYSEESTKAVFLRMVHVSPSSFLDDVFRRLDDGDSSAEEELGVVLSILDTSPVQDD
;
A
#
# COMPACT_ATOMS: atom_id res chain seq x y z
N MET A 1 -1.24 20.69 -69.79
CA MET A 1 -2.12 21.86 -69.57
C MET A 1 -1.95 22.29 -68.13
N LEU A 2 -1.77 23.61 -67.92
CA LEU A 2 -1.54 24.35 -66.67
C LEU A 2 -0.09 24.41 -66.13
N THR A 3 0.65 25.29 -66.80
CA THR A 3 1.53 26.39 -66.34
C THR A 3 2.37 26.29 -65.05
N PRO A 4 3.68 26.60 -65.15
CA PRO A 4 4.57 26.92 -64.04
C PRO A 4 4.61 28.44 -63.78
N GLU A 5 4.49 28.89 -62.53
CA GLU A 5 4.94 30.24 -62.11
C GLU A 5 4.76 30.45 -60.59
N SER A 6 5.82 30.23 -59.83
CA SER A 6 6.22 31.15 -58.76
C SER A 6 7.70 30.90 -58.41
N ARG A 7 8.57 31.66 -59.08
CA ARG A 7 9.94 31.92 -58.63
C ARG A 7 9.83 32.65 -57.29
N ALA A 8 9.92 31.89 -56.19
CA ALA A 8 10.29 32.45 -54.90
C ALA A 8 11.81 32.66 -54.91
N ASP A 9 12.22 33.87 -54.55
CA ASP A 9 13.61 34.28 -54.43
C ASP A 9 14.44 33.23 -53.68
N SER A 10 15.40 32.63 -54.39
CA SER A 10 16.51 31.91 -53.81
C SER A 10 17.47 32.92 -53.15
N SER A 11 16.97 33.65 -52.16
CA SER A 11 17.84 34.20 -51.13
C SER A 11 18.53 33.00 -50.48
N SER A 12 19.87 33.02 -50.47
CA SER A 12 20.65 31.90 -49.97
C SER A 12 20.25 31.62 -48.52
N ALA A 13 19.42 30.59 -48.30
CA ALA A 13 19.28 29.98 -47.00
C ALA A 13 20.65 29.37 -46.68
N ALA A 14 21.52 30.18 -46.09
CA ALA A 14 22.82 29.75 -45.62
C ALA A 14 22.57 28.47 -44.83
N ALA A 15 23.13 27.35 -45.32
CA ALA A 15 22.92 26.05 -44.72
C ALA A 15 23.32 26.17 -43.25
N ARG A 16 22.36 25.97 -42.35
CA ARG A 16 22.61 26.02 -40.90
C ARG A 16 23.69 25.00 -40.59
N SER A 17 24.84 25.48 -40.14
CA SER A 17 25.95 24.60 -39.81
C SER A 17 25.71 24.04 -38.40
N VAL A 18 25.85 22.73 -38.27
CA VAL A 18 25.76 22.07 -36.96
C VAL A 18 27.09 22.31 -36.26
N VAL A 19 27.08 23.14 -35.22
CA VAL A 19 28.26 23.46 -34.41
C VAL A 19 28.63 22.28 -33.52
N LYS A 20 27.63 21.63 -32.90
CA LYS A 20 27.84 20.47 -32.01
C LYS A 20 26.57 19.64 -31.87
N GLN A 21 26.72 18.34 -31.69
CA GLN A 21 25.60 17.45 -31.37
C GLN A 21 26.00 16.34 -30.40
N GLY A 22 25.03 15.82 -29.65
CA GLY A 22 25.26 14.71 -28.72
C GLY A 22 24.06 14.40 -27.83
N TRP A 23 24.13 13.29 -27.11
CA TRP A 23 23.13 12.93 -26.12
C TRP A 23 23.29 13.77 -24.85
N ILE A 24 22.17 14.29 -24.34
CA ILE A 24 22.07 14.93 -23.03
C ILE A 24 20.88 14.35 -22.28
N ASP A 25 20.94 14.37 -20.95
CA ASP A 25 19.78 14.05 -20.12
C ASP A 25 19.02 15.33 -19.77
N LYS A 26 17.71 15.34 -20.08
CA LYS A 26 16.83 16.47 -19.80
C LYS A 26 15.81 16.10 -18.73
N ARG A 27 15.73 16.92 -17.69
CA ARG A 27 14.66 16.84 -16.67
C ARG A 27 13.36 17.46 -17.21
N GLY A 28 12.23 16.76 -17.06
CA GLY A 28 10.91 17.27 -17.42
C GLY A 28 10.50 18.44 -16.51
N ALA A 29 9.75 19.42 -17.06
CA ALA A 29 9.38 20.64 -16.34
C ALA A 29 7.85 20.84 -16.16
N ARG A 30 7.01 19.93 -16.68
CA ARG A 30 5.56 20.20 -16.85
C ARG A 30 4.62 19.25 -16.15
N ASN A 31 5.11 18.19 -15.51
CA ASN A 31 4.25 17.32 -14.70
C ASN A 31 4.99 17.02 -13.39
N PRO A 32 4.38 17.30 -12.22
CA PRO A 32 4.99 17.08 -10.91
C PRO A 32 5.57 15.67 -10.75
N PHE A 33 5.01 14.66 -11.44
CA PHE A 33 5.52 13.28 -11.42
C PHE A 33 6.58 12.96 -12.50
N SER A 34 6.64 13.76 -13.58
CA SER A 34 7.69 13.66 -14.60
C SER A 34 8.97 14.42 -14.22
N ASN A 35 8.88 15.29 -13.21
CA ASN A 35 9.96 16.13 -12.74
C ASN A 35 11.06 15.33 -12.02
N LEU A 36 10.94 14.01 -11.87
CA LEU A 36 12.00 13.15 -11.30
C LEU A 36 12.71 12.26 -12.33
N LEU A 37 12.20 12.21 -13.56
CA LEU A 37 12.74 11.35 -14.61
C LEU A 37 13.61 12.16 -15.57
N TRP A 38 14.90 11.85 -15.57
CA TRP A 38 15.83 12.27 -16.61
C TRP A 38 15.48 11.50 -17.90
N LYS A 39 15.27 12.22 -18.99
CA LYS A 39 15.03 11.62 -20.29
C LYS A 39 16.19 11.95 -21.21
N PRO A 40 16.82 10.95 -21.85
CA PRO A 40 17.82 11.22 -22.87
C PRO A 40 17.16 12.01 -24.02
N LYS A 41 17.90 12.99 -24.52
CA LYS A 41 17.56 13.82 -25.67
C LYS A 41 18.77 13.92 -26.57
N TRP A 42 18.54 13.82 -27.88
CA TRP A 42 19.56 14.17 -28.85
C TRP A 42 19.56 15.69 -29.00
N ALA A 43 20.64 16.33 -28.59
CA ALA A 43 20.81 17.78 -28.66
C ALA A 43 21.65 18.16 -29.89
N VAL A 44 21.21 19.17 -30.62
CA VAL A 44 21.90 19.73 -31.79
C VAL A 44 21.98 21.25 -31.63
N LEU A 45 23.20 21.77 -31.55
CA LEU A 45 23.49 23.19 -31.55
C LEU A 45 23.79 23.62 -32.99
N VAL A 46 22.98 24.51 -33.54
CA VAL A 46 23.14 25.07 -34.89
C VAL A 46 23.49 26.54 -34.81
N ASP A 47 24.26 27.03 -35.77
CA ASP A 47 24.52 28.46 -35.96
C ASP A 47 23.47 29.12 -36.88
N ASN A 48 23.42 30.46 -36.82
CA ASN A 48 22.63 31.32 -37.71
C ASN A 48 21.15 30.92 -37.96
N PRO A 49 20.22 31.23 -37.02
CA PRO A 49 20.46 31.81 -35.69
C PRO A 49 20.95 30.74 -34.71
N PRO A 50 21.67 31.13 -33.64
CA PRO A 50 22.17 30.17 -32.67
C PRO A 50 20.99 29.53 -31.91
N LEU A 51 20.75 28.25 -32.18
CA LEU A 51 19.64 27.46 -31.62
C LEU A 51 20.14 26.15 -31.01
N LEU A 52 19.65 25.81 -29.83
CA LEU A 52 19.77 24.48 -29.24
C LEU A 52 18.48 23.69 -29.46
N LEU A 53 18.55 22.70 -30.35
CA LEU A 53 17.44 21.82 -30.72
C LEU A 53 17.51 20.50 -29.94
N LEU A 54 16.39 20.07 -29.36
CA LEU A 54 16.31 18.84 -28.56
C LEU A 54 15.29 17.87 -29.16
N TYR A 55 15.74 16.69 -29.54
CA TYR A 55 14.94 15.62 -30.14
C TYR A 55 14.73 14.48 -29.15
N ASP A 56 13.61 13.75 -29.27
CA ASP A 56 13.36 12.54 -28.47
C ASP A 56 14.28 11.38 -28.90
N ASN A 57 14.65 11.31 -30.17
CA ASN A 57 15.62 10.38 -30.74
C ASN A 57 16.38 11.06 -31.89
N ARG A 58 17.55 10.52 -32.29
CA ARG A 58 18.42 11.05 -33.35
C ARG A 58 17.70 11.22 -34.69
N ASP A 59 16.81 10.31 -35.03
CA ASP A 59 16.13 10.26 -36.33
C ASP A 59 14.75 10.94 -36.33
N ALA A 60 14.40 11.64 -35.24
CA ALA A 60 13.12 12.32 -35.16
C ALA A 60 13.04 13.47 -36.18
N PRO A 61 11.95 13.56 -36.97
CA PRO A 61 11.87 14.50 -38.10
C PRO A 61 11.78 15.98 -37.66
N GLN A 62 11.40 16.24 -36.40
CA GLN A 62 11.29 17.59 -35.86
C GLN A 62 11.78 17.64 -34.40
N PRO A 63 12.42 18.75 -33.98
CA PRO A 63 12.85 18.93 -32.61
C PRO A 63 11.63 19.10 -31.70
N LYS A 64 11.64 18.42 -30.56
CA LYS A 64 10.59 18.56 -29.54
C LYS A 64 10.68 19.88 -28.78
N HIS A 65 11.89 20.40 -28.65
CA HIS A 65 12.14 21.71 -28.04
C HIS A 65 13.23 22.44 -28.83
N ALA A 66 13.08 23.75 -28.95
CA ALA A 66 14.11 24.64 -29.49
C ALA A 66 14.33 25.77 -28.48
N VAL A 67 15.59 26.04 -28.15
CA VAL A 67 15.99 27.15 -27.27
C VAL A 67 16.85 28.10 -28.08
N VAL A 68 16.46 29.37 -28.13
CA VAL A 68 17.26 30.43 -28.72
C VAL A 68 18.44 30.69 -27.80
N VAL A 69 19.66 30.48 -28.27
CA VAL A 69 20.86 30.55 -27.41
C VAL A 69 20.99 31.94 -26.79
N ASP A 70 20.65 32.99 -27.53
CA ASP A 70 20.66 34.38 -27.05
C ASP A 70 19.67 34.65 -25.90
N THR A 71 18.71 33.74 -25.64
CA THR A 71 17.78 33.84 -24.50
C THR A 71 18.28 33.19 -23.23
N ILE A 72 19.42 32.49 -23.31
CA ILE A 72 20.08 31.85 -22.16
C ILE A 72 20.83 32.93 -21.37
N SER A 73 20.40 33.16 -20.13
CA SER A 73 20.99 34.18 -19.26
C SER A 73 22.19 33.70 -18.47
N SER A 74 22.26 32.40 -18.17
CA SER A 74 23.42 31.77 -17.54
C SER A 74 23.51 30.30 -17.91
N ILE A 75 24.75 29.79 -17.94
CA ILE A 75 25.07 28.37 -18.03
C ILE A 75 25.99 28.06 -16.86
N ASP A 76 25.42 27.45 -15.83
CA ASP A 76 26.13 27.19 -14.59
C ASP A 76 26.49 25.71 -14.51
N ARG A 77 27.76 25.41 -14.20
CA ARG A 77 28.17 24.04 -13.85
C ARG A 77 27.61 23.71 -12.47
N LEU A 78 26.97 22.56 -12.35
CA LEU A 78 26.52 22.08 -11.05
C LEU A 78 27.68 21.35 -10.39
N ASP A 79 28.28 21.97 -9.37
CA ASP A 79 29.26 21.30 -8.52
C ASP A 79 28.57 20.29 -7.59
N ASP A 80 29.18 19.11 -7.48
CA ASP A 80 28.62 17.92 -6.81
C ASP A 80 28.29 18.14 -5.31
N GLU A 81 28.92 19.11 -4.65
CA GLU A 81 28.84 19.31 -3.20
C GLU A 81 27.59 20.10 -2.73
N GLN A 82 27.01 20.96 -3.58
CA GLN A 82 25.90 21.84 -3.17
C GLN A 82 24.51 21.25 -3.46
N HIS A 83 24.40 20.28 -4.37
CA HIS A 83 23.12 19.72 -4.84
C HIS A 83 22.97 18.25 -4.46
N GLY A 84 22.82 18.02 -3.15
CA GLY A 84 22.81 16.70 -2.51
C GLY A 84 21.96 15.63 -3.23
N GLY A 85 22.55 14.43 -3.34
CA GLY A 85 21.87 13.14 -3.55
C GLY A 85 21.40 12.81 -4.97
N ALA A 86 20.84 13.76 -5.71
CA ALA A 86 20.21 13.46 -7.01
C ALA A 86 21.20 13.36 -8.18
N LEU A 87 22.28 14.15 -8.16
CA LEU A 87 23.31 14.18 -9.23
C LEU A 87 24.31 13.02 -9.11
N SER A 88 24.66 12.61 -7.89
CA SER A 88 25.59 11.49 -7.67
C SER A 88 25.03 10.15 -8.13
N VAL A 89 23.70 10.00 -8.13
CA VAL A 89 22.97 8.82 -8.62
C VAL A 89 22.90 8.79 -10.15
N ALA A 90 22.64 9.92 -10.81
CA ALA A 90 22.63 10.03 -12.27
C ALA A 90 24.00 9.72 -12.90
N ARG A 91 25.11 10.16 -12.28
CA ARG A 91 26.46 9.86 -12.75
C ARG A 91 26.80 8.36 -12.62
N ARG A 92 26.32 7.70 -11.56
CA ARG A 92 26.61 6.29 -11.28
C ARG A 92 25.80 5.30 -12.13
N LEU A 93 24.64 5.71 -12.65
CA LEU A 93 23.75 4.85 -13.44
C LEU A 93 23.87 5.01 -14.96
N LEU A 94 24.34 6.16 -15.47
CA LEU A 94 24.23 6.47 -16.91
C LEU A 94 25.52 6.96 -17.60
N MET A 95 26.58 7.30 -16.85
CA MET A 95 27.76 7.98 -17.41
C MET A 95 29.04 7.17 -17.12
N GLY A 96 29.52 6.42 -18.12
CA GLY A 96 30.83 5.77 -18.07
C GLY A 96 31.99 6.78 -17.87
N PRO A 97 33.17 6.31 -17.40
CA PRO A 97 34.30 7.18 -17.11
C PRO A 97 34.73 7.96 -18.35
N GLY A 98 34.71 9.30 -18.27
CA GLY A 98 35.13 10.21 -19.35
C GLY A 98 34.07 11.19 -19.88
N LYS A 99 32.84 11.21 -19.35
CA LYS A 99 31.78 12.15 -19.81
C LYS A 99 31.74 13.46 -19.00
N SER A 100 31.49 14.56 -19.71
CA SER A 100 31.43 15.96 -19.26
C SER A 100 30.39 16.19 -18.14
N GLY A 101 30.70 17.12 -17.22
CA GLY A 101 29.86 17.44 -16.05
C GLY A 101 28.48 18.04 -16.37
N ALA A 102 27.57 17.97 -15.38
CA ALA A 102 26.21 18.49 -15.48
C ALA A 102 26.18 20.03 -15.46
N PHE A 103 25.21 20.63 -16.15
CA PHE A 103 25.01 22.08 -16.20
C PHE A 103 23.52 22.44 -16.21
N VAL A 104 23.17 23.62 -15.70
CA VAL A 104 21.82 24.21 -15.77
C VAL A 104 21.83 25.34 -16.79
N VAL A 105 20.76 25.41 -17.58
CA VAL A 105 20.53 26.50 -18.54
C VAL A 105 19.32 27.30 -18.05
N VAL A 106 19.53 28.55 -17.67
CA VAL A 106 18.46 29.48 -17.24
C VAL A 106 18.11 30.42 -18.40
N SER A 107 16.82 30.60 -18.69
CA SER A 107 16.34 31.48 -19.78
C SER A 107 15.38 32.54 -19.24
N GLN A 108 15.55 33.80 -19.67
CA GLN A 108 14.97 35.01 -19.05
C GLN A 108 13.48 35.28 -19.29
N ARG A 109 12.71 34.38 -19.91
CA ARG A 109 11.28 34.65 -20.16
C ARG A 109 10.36 34.15 -19.06
N ARG A 110 10.03 35.02 -18.10
CA ARG A 110 8.65 35.25 -17.57
C ARG A 110 8.59 36.47 -16.62
N LYS A 111 7.80 37.48 -17.02
CA LYS A 111 7.38 38.63 -16.20
C LYS A 111 6.06 38.30 -15.47
N SER A 112 6.05 38.53 -14.15
CA SER A 112 5.00 38.97 -13.22
C SER A 112 3.55 38.44 -13.29
N PHE A 113 3.02 38.07 -12.12
CA PHE A 113 1.84 38.72 -11.52
C PHE A 113 1.97 38.75 -9.98
N ASN A 114 1.73 39.93 -9.40
CA ASN A 114 1.78 40.25 -7.96
C ASN A 114 0.59 39.64 -7.19
N ASN A 115 0.81 39.31 -5.92
CA ASN A 115 -0.08 39.73 -4.82
C ASN A 115 0.72 39.84 -3.51
N ARG A 116 0.61 40.99 -2.84
CA ARG A 116 1.27 41.32 -1.56
C ARG A 116 0.52 40.69 -0.37
N PRO A 117 1.20 40.42 0.76
CA PRO A 117 0.56 39.97 1.99
C PRO A 117 0.04 41.16 2.83
N ILE A 118 -1.08 40.93 3.52
CA ILE A 118 -1.62 41.78 4.58
C ILE A 118 -1.09 41.24 5.91
N LEU A 119 -0.60 42.15 6.76
CA LEU A 119 -0.06 42.02 8.13
C LEU A 119 1.47 41.86 8.23
N THR A 120 2.06 42.76 9.03
CA THR A 120 3.51 42.89 9.27
C THR A 120 3.88 42.28 10.62
N SER A 121 5.14 41.88 10.78
CA SER A 121 5.68 41.27 12.00
C SER A 121 5.54 42.13 13.27
N THR A 122 5.22 43.41 13.13
CA THR A 122 4.92 44.35 14.21
C THR A 122 3.52 44.18 14.82
N ASP A 123 2.58 43.56 14.11
CA ASP A 123 1.19 43.39 14.56
C ASP A 123 0.99 42.17 15.48
N LEU A 124 1.96 41.26 15.55
CA LEU A 124 1.93 40.04 16.38
C LEU A 124 2.68 40.17 17.72
N ALA A 125 3.43 41.26 17.92
CA ALA A 125 4.26 41.45 19.12
C ALA A 125 3.48 42.03 20.32
N SER A 126 2.19 42.34 20.18
CA SER A 126 1.37 43.03 21.19
C SER A 126 0.35 42.16 21.94
N LEU A 127 0.36 40.83 21.77
CA LEU A 127 -0.68 39.94 22.33
C LEU A 127 -0.22 38.84 23.31
N ARG A 128 1.02 38.86 23.81
CA ARG A 128 1.45 37.88 24.83
C ARG A 128 2.31 38.51 25.93
N SER A 129 1.65 39.01 26.96
CA SER A 129 2.28 39.29 28.25
C SER A 129 1.32 38.97 29.40
N SER A 130 1.53 37.83 30.07
CA SER A 130 1.42 37.70 31.53
C SER A 130 1.69 36.25 31.98
N GLU A 131 2.87 36.04 32.57
CA GLU A 131 3.08 34.95 33.56
C GLU A 131 2.39 35.34 34.88
N PRO A 132 2.15 34.36 35.77
CA PRO A 132 2.99 34.35 36.97
C PRO A 132 3.47 32.96 37.42
N LYS A 133 4.66 33.00 38.01
CA LYS A 133 5.43 31.91 38.63
C LYS A 133 4.89 31.52 40.01
N THR A 134 5.00 30.24 40.36
CA THR A 134 5.44 29.65 41.66
C THR A 134 5.34 28.12 41.48
N GLY A 135 6.16 27.21 42.00
CA GLY A 135 7.35 27.23 42.84
C GLY A 135 7.79 25.78 43.14
N THR A 136 9.04 25.64 43.60
CA THR A 136 9.60 24.59 44.48
C THR A 136 9.70 23.12 44.03
N SER A 137 10.92 22.77 43.63
CA SER A 137 11.76 21.64 44.08
C SER A 137 11.16 20.55 44.98
N SER A 138 11.29 19.28 44.56
CA SER A 138 11.83 18.24 45.45
C SER A 138 12.53 17.12 44.67
N THR A 139 13.70 16.78 45.20
CA THR A 139 14.66 15.79 44.72
C THR A 139 14.24 14.40 45.19
N ARG A 140 14.07 13.43 44.29
CA ARG A 140 13.97 12.02 44.72
C ARG A 140 14.73 11.07 43.80
N ARG A 141 15.99 10.84 44.20
CA ARG A 141 16.81 9.66 43.86
C ARG A 141 16.00 8.38 44.10
N ARG A 142 15.87 7.54 43.08
CA ARG A 142 15.62 6.10 43.27
C ARG A 142 16.59 5.27 42.45
N SER A 143 17.14 4.31 43.18
CA SER A 143 18.16 3.33 42.87
C SER A 143 17.76 2.36 41.76
N ARG A 144 18.71 2.11 40.85
CA ARG A 144 18.67 1.08 39.82
C ARG A 144 18.88 -0.30 40.45
N SER A 145 17.92 -1.20 40.26
CA SER A 145 18.07 -2.64 40.51
C SER A 145 18.15 -3.35 39.17
N ALA A 146 19.32 -3.89 38.86
CA ALA A 146 19.58 -4.69 37.68
C ALA A 146 18.88 -6.06 37.81
N SER A 147 17.95 -6.36 36.90
CA SER A 147 17.37 -7.70 36.74
C SER A 147 17.74 -8.25 35.38
N ARG A 148 18.69 -9.19 35.39
CA ARG A 148 19.05 -10.07 34.27
C ARG A 148 17.83 -10.95 33.94
N ARG A 149 17.25 -10.82 32.74
CA ARG A 149 16.36 -11.84 32.18
C ARG A 149 17.05 -12.58 31.04
N ARG A 150 17.25 -13.88 31.28
CA ARG A 150 17.64 -14.91 30.31
C ARG A 150 16.60 -14.94 29.19
N GLY A 151 17.07 -14.97 27.94
CA GLY A 151 16.23 -15.22 26.78
C GLY A 151 15.69 -16.65 26.79
N SER A 152 14.36 -16.77 26.79
CA SER A 152 13.63 -18.01 26.55
C SER A 152 13.45 -18.20 25.05
N SER A 153 14.08 -19.24 24.50
CA SER A 153 13.78 -19.78 23.18
C SER A 153 12.32 -20.23 23.13
N VAL A 154 11.56 -19.71 22.17
CA VAL A 154 10.18 -20.14 21.90
C VAL A 154 10.27 -21.46 21.12
N SER A 155 10.16 -22.58 21.83
CA SER A 155 9.85 -23.87 21.23
C SER A 155 8.34 -23.92 20.99
N ALA A 156 7.95 -24.23 19.75
CA ALA A 156 6.57 -24.44 19.32
C ALA A 156 6.02 -25.77 19.87
N SER A 157 5.84 -25.85 21.18
CA SER A 157 5.34 -27.03 21.89
C SER A 157 4.02 -26.68 22.58
N GLY A 158 2.91 -26.95 21.90
CA GLY A 158 1.56 -26.70 22.42
C GLY A 158 0.41 -27.20 21.55
N LEU A 159 0.61 -28.23 20.71
CA LEU A 159 -0.47 -28.96 20.04
C LEU A 159 -0.57 -30.35 20.66
N THR A 160 -1.78 -30.80 20.98
CA THR A 160 -2.01 -32.09 21.64
C THR A 160 -1.92 -33.23 20.63
N ALA A 161 -1.57 -34.44 21.07
CA ALA A 161 -1.43 -35.60 20.18
C ALA A 161 -2.75 -36.03 19.50
N ALA A 162 -3.91 -35.60 20.01
CA ALA A 162 -5.21 -35.82 19.38
C ALA A 162 -5.49 -34.87 18.20
N ASP A 163 -4.83 -33.72 18.17
CA ASP A 163 -4.84 -32.80 17.02
C ASP A 163 -3.83 -33.23 15.93
N SER A 164 -3.07 -34.30 16.16
CA SER A 164 -2.02 -34.78 15.24
C SER A 164 -2.51 -35.82 14.22
N GLU A 165 -3.79 -36.19 14.21
CA GLU A 165 -4.46 -36.78 13.04
C GLU A 165 -4.72 -35.72 11.93
N PHE A 166 -3.82 -34.75 11.86
CA PHE A 166 -3.90 -33.56 11.03
C PHE A 166 -3.69 -33.95 9.58
N ILE A 167 -4.79 -34.37 8.94
CA ILE A 167 -5.04 -34.50 7.50
C ILE A 167 -3.74 -34.51 6.68
N GLU A 168 -3.19 -35.71 6.45
CA GLU A 168 -2.11 -35.89 5.48
C GLU A 168 -2.51 -35.24 4.15
N GLY A 169 -1.67 -34.36 3.61
CA GLY A 169 -1.94 -33.68 2.34
C GLY A 169 -1.26 -32.33 2.22
N THR A 170 -1.31 -31.75 1.02
CA THR A 170 -0.78 -30.40 0.76
C THR A 170 -1.74 -29.31 1.27
N TRP A 171 -1.29 -28.07 1.37
CA TRP A 171 -2.12 -26.90 1.65
C TRP A 171 -3.28 -26.78 0.67
N ASN A 172 -3.03 -27.06 -0.61
CA ASN A 172 -4.07 -27.05 -1.62
C ASN A 172 -5.08 -28.17 -1.37
N ASP A 173 -4.64 -29.41 -1.12
CA ASP A 173 -5.56 -30.53 -0.87
C ASP A 173 -6.48 -30.24 0.32
N ARG A 174 -5.91 -29.73 1.42
CA ARG A 174 -6.68 -29.30 2.60
C ARG A 174 -7.66 -28.18 2.27
N TYR A 175 -7.23 -27.19 1.48
CA TYR A 175 -8.08 -26.08 1.09
C TYR A 175 -9.26 -26.52 0.22
N GLN A 176 -9.00 -27.31 -0.82
CA GLN A 176 -10.04 -27.82 -1.71
C GLN A 176 -10.96 -28.81 -1.00
N ALA A 177 -10.44 -29.62 -0.06
CA ALA A 177 -11.26 -30.53 0.74
C ALA A 177 -12.28 -29.77 1.61
N ILE A 178 -11.90 -28.61 2.16
CA ILE A 178 -12.83 -27.78 2.93
C ILE A 178 -13.81 -27.05 2.01
N LEU A 179 -13.33 -26.43 0.92
CA LEU A 179 -14.22 -25.76 -0.05
C LEU A 179 -15.23 -26.71 -0.70
N GLY A 180 -14.85 -27.97 -0.93
CA GLY A 180 -15.70 -29.01 -1.52
C GLY A 180 -16.72 -29.62 -0.56
N GLN A 181 -16.70 -29.29 0.74
CA GLN A 181 -17.70 -29.77 1.70
C GLN A 181 -19.08 -29.23 1.32
N ALA A 182 -19.98 -30.15 0.95
CA ALA A 182 -21.38 -29.84 0.80
C ALA A 182 -21.96 -29.49 2.18
N CYS A 183 -22.70 -28.40 2.26
CA CYS A 183 -23.38 -27.96 3.48
C CYS A 183 -24.88 -28.09 3.24
N ALA A 184 -25.55 -28.95 4.00
CA ALA A 184 -26.99 -29.14 3.96
C ALA A 184 -27.74 -28.09 4.79
N ASN A 185 -27.06 -27.47 5.75
CA ASN A 185 -27.63 -26.48 6.67
C ASN A 185 -26.61 -25.38 7.01
N VAL A 186 -27.10 -24.31 7.64
CA VAL A 186 -26.30 -23.14 8.03
C VAL A 186 -25.21 -23.50 9.06
N GLY A 187 -25.46 -24.49 9.93
CA GLY A 187 -24.48 -24.94 10.92
C GLY A 187 -23.25 -25.59 10.27
N GLU A 188 -23.45 -26.42 9.25
CA GLU A 188 -22.39 -27.03 8.45
C GLU A 188 -21.62 -25.98 7.61
N GLU A 189 -22.32 -24.96 7.09
CA GLU A 189 -21.68 -23.82 6.42
C GLU A 189 -20.73 -23.10 7.39
N MET A 190 -21.21 -22.81 8.60
CA MET A 190 -20.39 -22.14 9.61
C MET A 190 -19.21 -23.00 10.07
N GLN A 191 -19.40 -24.31 10.23
CA GLN A 191 -18.29 -25.22 10.57
C GLN A 191 -17.24 -25.28 9.47
N ARG A 192 -17.66 -25.31 8.20
CA ARG A 192 -16.76 -25.21 7.05
C ARG A 192 -15.96 -23.91 7.10
N ASP A 193 -16.64 -22.80 7.36
CA ASP A 193 -16.00 -21.47 7.42
C ASP A 193 -14.98 -21.39 8.56
N VAL A 194 -15.28 -21.95 9.73
CA VAL A 194 -14.33 -22.06 10.85
C VAL A 194 -13.08 -22.87 10.43
N LYS A 195 -13.26 -24.02 9.75
CA LYS A 195 -12.12 -24.81 9.24
C LYS A 195 -11.29 -24.05 8.22
N ILE A 196 -11.93 -23.26 7.34
CA ILE A 196 -11.22 -22.37 6.41
C ILE A 196 -10.39 -21.35 7.20
N CYS A 197 -10.96 -20.72 8.23
CA CYS A 197 -10.25 -19.74 9.05
C CYS A 197 -9.03 -20.35 9.74
N GLU A 198 -9.15 -21.54 10.32
CA GLU A 198 -8.05 -22.25 10.97
C GLU A 198 -6.93 -22.63 9.97
N LEU A 199 -7.31 -23.13 8.79
CA LEU A 199 -6.37 -23.43 7.72
C LEU A 199 -5.63 -22.17 7.26
N ILE A 200 -6.37 -21.09 7.03
CA ILE A 200 -5.85 -19.80 6.58
C ILE A 200 -4.91 -19.20 7.63
N GLY A 201 -5.28 -19.22 8.91
CA GLY A 201 -4.43 -18.74 10.02
C GLY A 201 -3.12 -19.52 10.08
N SER A 202 -3.19 -20.85 9.96
CA SER A 202 -2.00 -21.71 9.91
C SER A 202 -1.13 -21.40 8.69
N PHE A 203 -1.73 -21.22 7.51
CA PHE A 203 -1.03 -20.86 6.27
C PHE A 203 -0.34 -19.49 6.40
N GLN A 204 -1.00 -18.51 7.00
CA GLN A 204 -0.43 -17.18 7.25
C GLN A 204 0.82 -17.23 8.11
N GLU A 205 0.83 -18.01 9.18
CA GLU A 205 1.98 -18.10 10.08
C GLU A 205 3.22 -18.62 9.34
N VAL A 206 3.06 -19.68 8.56
CA VAL A 206 4.11 -20.26 7.72
C VAL A 206 4.57 -19.24 6.67
N VAL A 207 3.63 -18.63 5.94
CA VAL A 207 3.93 -17.62 4.93
C VAL A 207 4.68 -16.42 5.52
N ARG A 208 4.29 -15.92 6.70
CA ARG A 208 4.98 -14.81 7.40
C ARG A 208 6.43 -15.16 7.71
N ALA A 209 6.68 -16.36 8.24
CA ALA A 209 8.03 -16.80 8.58
C ALA A 209 8.93 -16.89 7.34
N HIS A 210 8.41 -17.46 6.25
CA HIS A 210 9.18 -17.60 5.00
C HIS A 210 9.38 -16.27 4.28
N VAL A 211 8.36 -15.42 4.16
CA VAL A 211 8.51 -14.10 3.51
C VAL A 211 9.51 -13.22 4.23
N LYS A 212 9.49 -13.23 5.57
CA LYS A 212 10.49 -12.50 6.36
C LYS A 212 11.90 -12.96 6.00
N ARG A 213 12.15 -14.27 5.97
CA ARG A 213 13.44 -14.84 5.56
C ARG A 213 13.82 -14.46 4.14
N ILE A 214 12.92 -14.63 3.17
CA ILE A 214 13.14 -14.33 1.75
C ILE A 214 13.59 -12.87 1.57
N VAL A 215 12.90 -11.92 2.20
CA VAL A 215 13.18 -10.49 2.05
C VAL A 215 14.41 -10.06 2.84
N ASP A 216 14.57 -10.55 4.07
CA ASP A 216 15.73 -10.23 4.91
C ASP A 216 17.02 -10.74 4.26
N GLU A 217 17.00 -11.91 3.64
CA GLU A 217 18.17 -12.51 2.98
C GLU A 217 18.30 -12.12 1.50
N PHE A 218 17.37 -11.33 0.95
CA PHE A 218 17.37 -10.97 -0.48
C PHE A 218 18.66 -10.27 -0.93
N HIS A 219 19.27 -9.51 -0.03
CA HIS A 219 20.53 -8.81 -0.28
C HIS A 219 21.77 -9.72 -0.29
N LEU A 220 21.65 -10.96 0.21
CA LEU A 220 22.75 -11.93 0.24
C LEU A 220 22.83 -12.77 -1.03
N LYS A 221 21.78 -12.78 -1.85
CA LYS A 221 21.72 -13.58 -3.06
C LYS A 221 22.61 -13.01 -4.16
N PRO A 222 23.39 -13.86 -4.86
CA PRO A 222 24.18 -13.42 -6.00
C PRO A 222 23.27 -12.79 -7.07
N VAL A 223 23.85 -11.86 -7.83
CA VAL A 223 23.14 -11.16 -8.91
C VAL A 223 22.90 -12.08 -10.12
N ASP A 224 23.68 -13.15 -10.25
CA ASP A 224 23.71 -14.04 -11.43
C ASP A 224 22.56 -15.07 -11.50
N GLU A 225 21.52 -14.96 -10.67
CA GLU A 225 20.32 -15.80 -10.84
C GLU A 225 19.67 -15.47 -12.20
N SER A 226 19.31 -16.51 -12.98
CA SER A 226 18.60 -16.34 -14.25
C SER A 226 17.38 -15.44 -14.05
N PRO A 227 17.14 -14.43 -14.91
CA PRO A 227 16.04 -13.50 -14.76
C PRO A 227 14.66 -14.19 -14.70
N GLU A 228 14.52 -15.38 -15.30
CA GLU A 228 13.28 -16.16 -15.30
C GLU A 228 12.94 -16.75 -13.92
N THR A 229 13.96 -17.08 -13.13
CA THR A 229 13.80 -17.62 -11.76
C THR A 229 14.01 -16.56 -10.69
N ALA A 230 14.47 -15.37 -11.08
CA ALA A 230 14.81 -14.29 -10.17
C ALA A 230 13.57 -13.81 -9.43
N GLY A 231 13.45 -14.23 -8.17
CA GLY A 231 12.37 -13.80 -7.30
C GLY A 231 11.24 -14.80 -7.08
N THR A 232 11.41 -16.05 -7.54
CA THR A 232 10.52 -17.16 -7.22
C THR A 232 11.20 -18.13 -6.25
N TYR A 233 10.47 -18.60 -5.24
CA TYR A 233 10.95 -19.48 -4.19
C TYR A 233 9.92 -20.57 -3.91
N VAL A 234 10.36 -21.77 -3.58
CA VAL A 234 9.48 -22.86 -3.18
C VAL A 234 9.93 -23.37 -1.81
N PHE A 235 9.00 -23.43 -0.87
CA PHE A 235 9.22 -24.05 0.44
C PHE A 235 8.09 -25.03 0.72
N GLY A 236 8.41 -26.32 0.73
CA GLY A 236 7.42 -27.39 0.76
C GLY A 236 6.50 -27.29 -0.46
N ASP A 237 5.22 -27.15 -0.19
CA ASP A 237 4.11 -27.04 -1.14
C ASP A 237 3.57 -25.60 -1.25
N ILE A 238 4.40 -24.60 -0.93
CA ILE A 238 4.10 -23.18 -1.11
C ILE A 238 5.09 -22.54 -2.09
N LEU A 239 4.54 -21.91 -3.13
CA LEU A 239 5.25 -21.07 -4.09
C LEU A 239 5.20 -19.61 -3.61
N PHE A 240 6.35 -18.95 -3.53
CA PHE A 240 6.48 -17.53 -3.21
C PHE A 240 7.06 -16.79 -4.42
N GLN A 241 6.42 -15.70 -4.82
CA GLN A 241 6.84 -14.89 -5.95
C GLN A 241 6.86 -13.42 -5.55
N PHE A 242 7.93 -12.69 -5.86
CA PHE A 242 7.88 -11.23 -5.74
C PHE A 242 6.81 -10.67 -6.67
N GLY A 243 5.95 -9.81 -6.14
CA GLY A 243 4.83 -9.24 -6.88
C GLY A 243 5.25 -8.21 -7.94
N ALA A 244 6.54 -7.94 -8.11
CA ALA A 244 7.10 -7.09 -9.17
C ALA A 244 8.60 -7.35 -9.33
N THR A 245 9.13 -7.07 -10.52
CA THR A 245 10.58 -6.93 -10.71
C THR A 245 11.00 -5.57 -10.18
N TYR A 246 11.68 -5.53 -9.04
CA TYR A 246 11.96 -4.27 -8.34
C TYR A 246 13.07 -3.41 -8.96
N SER A 247 13.64 -3.84 -10.09
CA SER A 247 14.43 -3.00 -10.99
C SER A 247 13.58 -2.07 -11.86
N ASP A 248 12.28 -2.34 -11.99
CA ASP A 248 11.39 -1.62 -12.88
C ASP A 248 11.04 -0.22 -12.35
N ASP A 249 10.42 0.57 -13.21
CA ASP A 249 9.94 1.89 -12.83
C ASP A 249 8.77 1.81 -11.83
N PHE A 250 8.49 2.94 -11.18
CA PHE A 250 7.46 3.04 -10.16
C PHE A 250 6.08 2.54 -10.62
N TRP A 251 5.70 2.82 -11.87
CA TRP A 251 4.38 2.44 -12.39
C TRP A 251 4.29 0.94 -12.61
N SER A 252 5.33 0.30 -13.13
CA SER A 252 5.37 -1.15 -13.30
C SER A 252 5.18 -1.87 -11.96
N ILE A 253 5.87 -1.42 -10.91
CA ILE A 253 5.69 -1.93 -9.55
C ILE A 253 4.27 -1.68 -9.04
N TYR A 254 3.73 -0.48 -9.26
CA TYR A 254 2.38 -0.13 -8.81
C TYR A 254 1.32 -1.00 -9.49
N THR A 255 1.41 -1.18 -10.82
CA THR A 255 0.51 -2.01 -11.62
C THR A 255 0.59 -3.47 -11.18
N ALA A 256 1.79 -4.01 -10.96
CA ALA A 256 1.95 -5.39 -10.52
C ALA A 256 1.38 -5.60 -9.10
N HIS A 257 1.53 -4.62 -8.20
CA HIS A 257 0.82 -4.61 -6.92
C HIS A 257 -0.71 -4.50 -7.11
N ALA A 258 -1.21 -3.67 -8.02
CA ALA A 258 -2.64 -3.61 -8.30
C ALA A 258 -3.16 -4.97 -8.79
N LYS A 259 -2.42 -5.62 -9.71
CA LYS A 259 -2.71 -6.95 -10.26
C LYS A 259 -2.85 -8.00 -9.16
N SER A 260 -1.89 -8.12 -8.25
CA SER A 260 -1.97 -9.11 -7.16
C SER A 260 -3.14 -8.83 -6.19
N ASN A 261 -3.54 -7.57 -5.99
CA ASN A 261 -4.74 -7.25 -5.20
C ASN A 261 -6.04 -7.57 -5.97
N SER A 262 -6.03 -7.50 -7.31
CA SER A 262 -7.20 -7.91 -8.10
C SER A 262 -7.34 -9.41 -8.14
N GLU A 263 -6.23 -10.14 -8.25
CA GLU A 263 -6.23 -11.61 -8.25
C GLU A 263 -6.82 -12.17 -6.96
N ILE A 264 -6.38 -11.68 -5.80
CA ILE A 264 -6.90 -12.15 -4.51
C ILE A 264 -8.40 -11.85 -4.33
N ARG A 265 -8.89 -10.75 -4.92
CA ARG A 265 -10.32 -10.41 -4.94
C ARG A 265 -11.10 -11.32 -5.87
N ALA A 266 -10.52 -11.68 -7.01
CA ALA A 266 -11.15 -12.59 -7.97
C ALA A 266 -11.24 -14.01 -7.41
N VAL A 267 -10.17 -14.53 -6.78
CA VAL A 267 -10.22 -15.80 -6.04
C VAL A 267 -11.34 -15.79 -5.02
N HIS A 268 -11.39 -14.74 -4.18
CA HIS A 268 -12.44 -14.59 -3.18
C HIS A 268 -13.85 -14.61 -3.80
N ALA A 269 -14.06 -13.81 -4.84
CA ALA A 269 -15.37 -13.70 -5.48
C ALA A 269 -15.80 -15.03 -6.12
N ILE A 270 -14.89 -15.73 -6.80
CA ILE A 270 -15.15 -17.04 -7.41
C ILE A 270 -15.56 -18.05 -6.33
N ASN A 271 -14.83 -18.12 -5.22
CA ASN A 271 -15.15 -19.05 -4.14
C ASN A 271 -16.53 -18.77 -3.52
N GLY A 272 -16.93 -17.49 -3.48
CA GLY A 272 -18.26 -17.09 -3.02
C GLY A 272 -19.41 -17.46 -3.96
N THR A 273 -19.14 -17.87 -5.21
CA THR A 273 -20.21 -18.25 -6.16
C THR A 273 -20.78 -19.66 -5.92
N GLY A 274 -20.07 -20.51 -5.19
CA GLY A 274 -20.40 -21.93 -5.04
C GLY A 274 -20.25 -22.76 -6.33
N VAL A 275 -19.78 -22.17 -7.44
CA VAL A 275 -19.47 -22.91 -8.67
C VAL A 275 -18.21 -23.75 -8.45
N ARG A 276 -18.21 -24.98 -8.98
CA ARG A 276 -17.10 -25.94 -8.87
C ARG A 276 -15.88 -25.56 -9.71
N LEU A 277 -15.26 -24.43 -9.39
CA LEU A 277 -13.96 -24.02 -9.93
C LEU A 277 -12.97 -23.93 -8.78
N HIS A 278 -11.85 -24.66 -8.90
CA HIS A 278 -10.82 -24.66 -7.87
C HIS A 278 -9.96 -23.41 -8.03
N THR A 279 -9.59 -22.81 -6.90
CA THR A 279 -8.71 -21.64 -6.84
C THR A 279 -7.55 -21.90 -5.90
N ALA A 280 -6.41 -21.25 -6.12
CA ALA A 280 -5.29 -21.38 -5.21
C ALA A 280 -5.58 -20.69 -3.86
N LEU A 281 -5.26 -21.36 -2.76
CA LEU A 281 -5.07 -20.66 -1.49
C LEU A 281 -3.88 -19.71 -1.65
N MET A 282 -4.12 -18.40 -1.54
CA MET A 282 -3.09 -17.39 -1.77
C MET A 282 -3.04 -16.32 -0.67
N ALA A 283 -1.85 -15.78 -0.45
CA ALA A 283 -1.57 -14.68 0.46
C ALA A 283 -0.69 -13.63 -0.22
N VAL A 284 -1.03 -12.35 -0.08
CA VAL A 284 -0.20 -11.22 -0.51
C VAL A 284 0.41 -10.58 0.73
N VAL A 285 1.72 -10.68 0.86
CA VAL A 285 2.47 -10.16 2.00
C VAL A 285 3.26 -8.93 1.60
N GLU A 286 3.18 -7.88 2.40
CA GLU A 286 4.00 -6.67 2.24
C GLU A 286 4.99 -6.57 3.40
N TYR A 287 6.29 -6.48 3.08
CA TYR A 287 7.36 -6.45 4.07
C TYR A 287 8.57 -5.66 3.56
N LYS A 288 9.09 -4.72 4.37
CA LYS A 288 10.23 -3.83 4.02
C LYS A 288 10.13 -3.17 2.63
N GLY A 289 8.89 -2.91 2.20
CA GLY A 289 8.57 -2.32 0.90
C GLY A 289 8.47 -3.29 -0.27
N PHE A 290 8.87 -4.55 -0.08
CA PHE A 290 8.60 -5.63 -1.02
C PHE A 290 7.18 -6.17 -0.84
N ARG A 291 6.65 -6.72 -1.91
CA ARG A 291 5.43 -7.51 -1.94
C ARG A 291 5.80 -8.91 -2.42
N VAL A 292 5.37 -9.91 -1.67
CA VAL A 292 5.52 -11.32 -2.02
C VAL A 292 4.13 -11.93 -2.06
N VAL A 293 3.81 -12.62 -3.15
CA VAL A 293 2.60 -13.41 -3.28
C VAL A 293 2.97 -14.87 -3.00
N ALA A 294 2.25 -15.49 -2.09
CA ALA A 294 2.40 -16.89 -1.75
C ALA A 294 1.18 -17.65 -2.26
N TYR A 295 1.40 -18.79 -2.91
CA TYR A 295 0.37 -19.68 -3.42
C TYR A 295 0.60 -21.09 -2.85
N ALA A 296 -0.46 -21.74 -2.36
CA ALA A 296 -0.44 -23.18 -2.22
C ALA A 296 -0.28 -23.80 -3.62
N ILE A 297 0.71 -24.67 -3.79
CA ILE A 297 1.00 -25.30 -5.08
C ILE A 297 -0.18 -26.20 -5.44
N MET A 298 -0.72 -26.01 -6.64
CA MET A 298 -1.82 -26.81 -7.17
C MET A 298 -1.26 -28.03 -7.93
N PRO A 299 -1.97 -29.17 -7.93
CA PRO A 299 -1.58 -30.37 -8.64
C PRO A 299 -1.91 -30.26 -10.14
N LEU A 300 -1.23 -29.34 -10.84
CA LEU A 300 -1.40 -29.10 -12.27
C LEU A 300 -0.53 -30.07 -13.06
N ASP A 301 -1.10 -30.69 -14.10
CA ASP A 301 -0.32 -31.43 -15.08
C ASP A 301 0.04 -30.51 -16.25
N GLU A 302 1.33 -30.18 -16.39
CA GLU A 302 1.89 -29.35 -17.46
C GLU A 302 1.48 -29.83 -18.86
N LYS A 303 1.23 -31.13 -19.05
CA LYS A 303 0.81 -31.69 -20.34
C LYS A 303 -0.68 -31.50 -20.60
N SER A 304 -1.45 -31.20 -19.56
CA SER A 304 -2.90 -31.07 -19.59
C SER A 304 -3.38 -29.61 -19.49
N SER A 305 -2.46 -28.64 -19.49
CA SER A 305 -2.79 -27.22 -19.54
C SER A 305 -3.66 -26.96 -20.77
N LEU A 306 -4.93 -26.67 -20.55
CA LEU A 306 -5.84 -26.32 -21.62
C LEU A 306 -5.51 -24.89 -22.05
N GLY A 307 -4.86 -24.76 -23.20
CA GLY A 307 -4.76 -23.48 -23.89
C GLY A 307 -6.17 -22.90 -24.10
N PHE A 308 -6.31 -21.60 -23.88
CA PHE A 308 -7.56 -20.85 -23.91
C PHE A 308 -8.53 -21.22 -25.05
N GLY A 309 -9.83 -21.18 -24.73
CA GLY A 309 -10.88 -20.82 -25.70
C GLY A 309 -11.77 -21.94 -26.25
N ASN A 310 -11.36 -23.21 -26.22
CA ASN A 310 -12.11 -24.27 -26.94
C ASN A 310 -12.63 -25.44 -26.09
N SER A 311 -12.44 -25.41 -24.77
CA SER A 311 -13.09 -26.38 -23.88
C SER A 311 -14.54 -25.95 -23.62
N TYR A 312 -15.50 -26.62 -24.25
CA TYR A 312 -16.94 -26.37 -24.06
C TYR A 312 -17.34 -26.47 -22.57
N GLU A 313 -16.76 -27.41 -21.83
CA GLU A 313 -17.03 -27.64 -20.40
C GLU A 313 -16.53 -26.49 -19.51
N ALA A 314 -15.32 -25.98 -19.76
CA ALA A 314 -14.82 -24.81 -19.02
C ALA A 314 -15.70 -23.58 -19.31
N GLY A 315 -16.14 -23.42 -20.56
CA GLY A 315 -17.00 -22.31 -20.98
C GLY A 315 -18.32 -22.22 -20.21
N GLU A 316 -18.97 -23.35 -19.92
CA GLU A 316 -20.20 -23.37 -19.12
C GLU A 316 -19.95 -23.04 -17.64
N THR A 317 -18.89 -23.60 -17.06
CA THR A 317 -18.49 -23.29 -15.67
C THR A 317 -18.21 -21.81 -15.49
N PHE A 318 -17.46 -21.20 -16.42
CA PHE A 318 -17.21 -19.76 -16.40
C PHE A 318 -18.48 -18.95 -16.64
N ARG A 319 -19.35 -19.35 -17.57
CA ARG A 319 -20.64 -18.67 -17.76
C ARG A 319 -21.44 -18.62 -16.46
N ASN A 320 -21.46 -19.71 -15.69
CA ASN A 320 -22.14 -19.76 -14.39
C ASN A 320 -21.48 -18.81 -13.38
N ILE A 321 -20.15 -18.75 -13.32
CA ILE A 321 -19.42 -17.81 -12.45
C ILE A 321 -19.72 -16.35 -12.84
N PHE A 322 -19.62 -16.01 -14.11
CA PHE A 322 -19.84 -14.64 -14.57
C PHE A 322 -21.30 -14.21 -14.40
N THR A 323 -22.24 -15.15 -14.52
CA THR A 323 -23.64 -14.90 -14.18
C THR A 323 -23.80 -14.66 -12.67
N ALA A 324 -23.21 -15.51 -11.83
CA ALA A 324 -23.25 -15.35 -10.36
C ALA A 324 -22.58 -14.05 -9.89
N LEU A 325 -21.53 -13.59 -10.58
CA LEU A 325 -20.82 -12.34 -10.29
C LEU A 325 -21.45 -11.10 -10.95
N ASN A 326 -22.56 -11.25 -11.69
CA ASN A 326 -23.20 -10.18 -12.47
C ASN A 326 -22.23 -9.48 -13.45
N LEU A 327 -21.28 -10.22 -14.00
CA LEU A 327 -20.30 -9.72 -14.97
C LEU A 327 -20.74 -9.94 -16.42
N ALA A 328 -21.72 -10.80 -16.67
CA ALA A 328 -22.26 -11.04 -18.01
C ALA A 328 -23.09 -9.83 -18.50
N ARG A 329 -22.55 -9.08 -19.47
CA ARG A 329 -23.29 -8.02 -20.18
C ARG A 329 -23.72 -8.52 -21.57
N GLY A 330 -24.90 -9.13 -21.65
CA GLY A 330 -25.47 -9.63 -22.92
C GLY A 330 -25.16 -11.11 -23.20
N THR A 331 -25.28 -11.52 -24.48
CA THR A 331 -25.19 -12.92 -24.92
C THR A 331 -23.78 -13.38 -25.29
N GLU A 332 -22.85 -12.46 -25.55
CA GLU A 332 -21.46 -12.79 -25.88
C GLU A 332 -20.56 -12.60 -24.66
N PHE A 333 -19.88 -13.68 -24.31
CA PHE A 333 -18.97 -13.75 -23.17
C PHE A 333 -17.56 -13.97 -23.69
N GLN A 334 -16.65 -13.04 -23.37
CA GLN A 334 -15.22 -13.23 -23.59
C GLN A 334 -14.51 -13.19 -22.23
N LEU A 335 -13.95 -14.33 -21.84
CA LEU A 335 -12.93 -14.37 -20.80
C LEU A 335 -11.78 -13.46 -21.25
N PRO A 336 -11.21 -12.65 -20.36
CA PRO A 336 -9.93 -12.04 -20.64
C PRO A 336 -8.95 -13.14 -21.06
N ASP A 337 -8.19 -12.92 -22.14
CA ASP A 337 -7.15 -13.84 -22.65
C ASP A 337 -6.03 -14.12 -21.63
N THR A 338 -6.09 -13.47 -20.46
CA THR A 338 -5.16 -13.62 -19.35
C THR A 338 -5.63 -14.62 -18.28
N VAL A 339 -6.91 -15.01 -18.21
CA VAL A 339 -7.42 -16.00 -17.23
C VAL A 339 -7.16 -17.46 -17.63
N GLU A 340 -6.10 -18.05 -17.09
CA GLU A 340 -5.70 -19.42 -17.46
C GLU A 340 -6.55 -20.47 -16.75
N VAL A 341 -6.85 -21.58 -17.44
CA VAL A 341 -7.62 -22.70 -16.90
C VAL A 341 -6.86 -24.00 -17.09
N HIS A 342 -6.58 -24.68 -15.99
CA HIS A 342 -5.75 -25.88 -15.98
C HIS A 342 -6.53 -27.06 -15.43
N ARG A 343 -6.29 -28.26 -15.98
CA ARG A 343 -6.85 -29.49 -15.45
C ARG A 343 -5.96 -29.99 -14.31
N GLY A 344 -6.58 -30.31 -13.17
CA GLY A 344 -5.89 -30.97 -12.05
C GLY A 344 -5.61 -32.44 -12.34
N HIS A 345 -4.72 -33.06 -11.56
CA HIS A 345 -4.43 -34.49 -11.65
C HIS A 345 -5.65 -35.39 -11.44
N ALA A 346 -6.60 -34.97 -10.59
CA ALA A 346 -7.85 -35.70 -10.40
C ALA A 346 -8.86 -35.34 -11.49
N ALA A 347 -9.54 -36.36 -12.02
CA ALA A 347 -10.55 -36.18 -13.06
C ALA A 347 -11.66 -35.22 -12.61
N GLY A 348 -11.97 -34.22 -13.45
CA GLY A 348 -13.03 -33.23 -13.19
C GLY A 348 -12.62 -32.04 -12.33
N GLN A 349 -11.35 -31.93 -11.91
CA GLN A 349 -10.85 -30.72 -11.26
C GLN A 349 -10.32 -29.73 -12.31
N TYR A 350 -10.87 -28.52 -12.30
CA TYR A 350 -10.38 -27.38 -13.06
C TYR A 350 -9.91 -26.30 -12.09
N TYR A 351 -8.71 -25.79 -12.34
CA TYR A 351 -8.09 -24.69 -11.60
C TYR A 351 -8.05 -23.44 -12.48
N ALA A 352 -8.42 -22.31 -11.90
CA ALA A 352 -8.28 -21.03 -12.58
C ALA A 352 -7.15 -20.19 -12.01
N LEU A 353 -6.36 -19.61 -12.90
CA LEU A 353 -5.13 -18.88 -12.63
C LEU A 353 -5.17 -17.51 -13.29
N ASN A 354 -4.32 -16.59 -12.81
CA ASN A 354 -4.14 -15.25 -13.37
C ASN A 354 -5.47 -14.48 -13.45
N LEU A 355 -6.20 -14.50 -12.33
CA LEU A 355 -7.57 -13.99 -12.22
C LEU A 355 -7.64 -12.46 -12.07
N ALA A 356 -6.51 -11.77 -12.18
CA ALA A 356 -6.40 -10.35 -11.88
C ALA A 356 -7.24 -9.46 -12.80
N ASP A 357 -7.53 -9.92 -14.02
CA ASP A 357 -8.26 -9.16 -15.04
C ASP A 357 -9.74 -9.56 -15.14
N ILE A 358 -10.23 -10.45 -14.27
CA ILE A 358 -11.66 -10.80 -14.19
C ILE A 358 -12.51 -9.58 -13.88
N PHE A 359 -12.01 -8.74 -12.97
CA PHE A 359 -12.63 -7.46 -12.68
C PHE A 359 -11.99 -6.38 -13.54
N PRO A 360 -12.78 -5.44 -14.10
CA PRO A 360 -12.24 -4.26 -14.75
C PRO A 360 -11.21 -3.62 -13.84
N SER A 361 -10.02 -3.36 -14.37
CA SER A 361 -9.03 -2.56 -13.66
C SER A 361 -9.69 -1.22 -13.29
N ASP A 362 -9.55 -0.80 -12.03
CA ASP A 362 -10.12 0.48 -11.60
C ASP A 362 -9.60 1.54 -12.57
N PRO A 363 -10.48 2.26 -13.31
CA PRO A 363 -10.08 3.14 -14.41
C PRO A 363 -9.09 4.23 -13.97
N SER A 364 -8.93 4.44 -12.67
CA SER A 364 -7.94 5.33 -12.06
C SER A 364 -6.50 4.79 -12.01
N SER A 365 -6.28 3.51 -12.27
CA SER A 365 -4.94 2.90 -12.28
C SER A 365 -4.18 3.13 -13.59
N ALA A 366 -4.88 3.48 -14.67
CA ALA A 366 -4.26 3.90 -15.91
C ALA A 366 -3.82 5.38 -15.78
N PRO A 367 -2.56 5.74 -16.07
CA PRO A 367 -2.16 7.14 -16.14
C PRO A 367 -3.05 7.81 -17.19
N ALA A 368 -3.75 8.88 -16.79
CA ALA A 368 -4.73 9.58 -17.63
C ALA A 368 -4.19 9.80 -19.05
N ALA A 369 -4.61 8.93 -19.97
CA ALA A 369 -4.41 9.16 -21.38
C ALA A 369 -5.19 10.43 -21.71
N THR A 370 -4.54 11.38 -22.35
CA THR A 370 -5.06 12.70 -22.70
C THR A 370 -6.24 12.59 -23.66
N HIS A 371 -7.43 12.31 -23.16
CA HIS A 371 -8.68 12.47 -23.89
C HIS A 371 -9.73 13.08 -22.97
N PRO A 372 -10.26 14.27 -23.27
CA PRO A 372 -11.50 14.73 -22.67
C PRO A 372 -12.65 14.01 -23.38
N HIS A 373 -13.59 13.38 -22.65
CA HIS A 373 -15.03 13.46 -22.92
C HIS A 373 -15.86 12.44 -22.10
N HIS A 374 -16.99 12.97 -21.60
CA HIS A 374 -18.24 12.35 -21.14
C HIS A 374 -18.26 11.43 -19.91
N ALA A 375 -18.78 12.01 -18.81
CA ALA A 375 -19.28 11.30 -17.65
C ALA A 375 -20.58 10.53 -17.99
N GLY A 376 -20.49 9.21 -18.06
CA GLY A 376 -21.63 8.30 -18.04
C GLY A 376 -21.78 7.69 -16.65
N THR A 377 -22.98 7.74 -16.09
CA THR A 377 -23.38 7.14 -14.81
C THR A 377 -23.46 5.62 -14.93
N GLY A 378 -22.33 4.93 -14.76
CA GLY A 378 -22.29 3.47 -14.62
C GLY A 378 -22.47 3.07 -13.16
N SER A 379 -23.39 2.14 -12.89
CA SER A 379 -23.65 1.60 -11.55
C SER A 379 -22.39 0.95 -10.97
N SER A 380 -22.05 1.34 -9.75
CA SER A 380 -20.96 0.78 -8.96
C SER A 380 -21.29 -0.64 -8.53
N GLY A 381 -20.50 -1.62 -8.98
CA GLY A 381 -20.55 -2.99 -8.50
C GLY A 381 -20.23 -3.12 -7.00
N PRO A 382 -20.46 -4.30 -6.41
CA PRO A 382 -20.34 -4.53 -4.97
C PRO A 382 -18.91 -4.23 -4.47
N SER A 383 -18.83 -3.23 -3.60
CA SER A 383 -17.61 -2.75 -2.94
C SER A 383 -17.17 -3.72 -1.85
N SER A 384 -16.30 -4.68 -2.18
CA SER A 384 -15.73 -5.58 -1.16
C SER A 384 -14.52 -4.95 -0.44
N SER A 385 -14.71 -4.77 0.88
CA SER A 385 -13.76 -4.59 2.00
C SER A 385 -12.81 -3.37 2.06
N LYS A 386 -13.30 -2.35 2.79
CA LYS A 386 -12.70 -1.72 4.00
C LYS A 386 -11.39 -0.94 3.89
N SER A 387 -11.18 -0.21 2.81
CA SER A 387 -10.51 1.08 2.95
C SER A 387 -11.11 2.06 1.97
N VAL A 388 -11.60 3.20 2.48
CA VAL A 388 -12.03 4.31 1.62
C VAL A 388 -10.87 4.65 0.69
N ASN A 389 -11.11 4.63 -0.63
CA ASN A 389 -10.08 4.99 -1.60
C ASN A 389 -9.57 6.41 -1.26
N ILE A 390 -8.25 6.61 -1.29
CA ILE A 390 -7.62 7.88 -0.90
C ILE A 390 -8.22 9.09 -1.65
N ARG A 391 -8.73 8.89 -2.88
CA ARG A 391 -9.43 9.92 -3.66
C ARG A 391 -10.69 10.45 -2.97
N TYR A 392 -11.41 9.59 -2.26
CA TYR A 392 -12.61 9.98 -1.52
C TYR A 392 -12.26 10.62 -0.19
N LEU A 393 -11.09 10.35 0.40
CA LEU A 393 -10.66 11.02 1.64
C LEU A 393 -10.51 12.53 1.44
N GLY A 394 -10.03 12.97 0.27
CA GLY A 394 -10.00 14.39 -0.09
C GLY A 394 -11.40 15.00 -0.13
N ALA A 395 -12.32 14.35 -0.85
CA ALA A 395 -13.72 14.80 -0.91
C ALA A 395 -14.40 14.78 0.48
N ILE A 396 -14.14 13.77 1.31
CA ILE A 396 -14.65 13.70 2.68
C ILE A 396 -14.09 14.85 3.51
N ALA A 397 -12.79 15.14 3.41
CA ALA A 397 -12.15 16.24 4.14
C ALA A 397 -12.72 17.61 3.72
N ASP A 398 -13.01 17.80 2.43
CA ASP A 398 -13.54 19.05 1.88
C ASP A 398 -15.03 19.25 2.20
N LEU A 399 -15.84 18.18 2.12
CA LEU A 399 -17.28 18.24 2.32
C LEU A 399 -17.70 18.16 3.79
N THR A 400 -16.89 17.54 4.66
CA THR A 400 -17.23 17.43 6.07
C THR A 400 -17.14 18.78 6.78
N LYS A 401 -18.16 19.07 7.60
CA LYS A 401 -18.17 20.23 8.50
C LYS A 401 -17.50 19.96 9.84
N LEU A 402 -17.24 18.69 10.15
CA LEU A 402 -16.66 18.24 11.41
C LEU A 402 -15.13 18.33 11.35
N PRO A 403 -14.47 19.19 12.16
CA PRO A 403 -13.02 19.38 12.09
C PRO A 403 -12.21 18.10 12.32
N PHE A 404 -12.63 17.26 13.28
CA PHE A 404 -11.94 16.01 13.61
C PHE A 404 -11.99 14.97 12.47
N VAL A 405 -13.12 14.88 11.74
CA VAL A 405 -13.23 13.99 10.56
C VAL A 405 -12.31 14.48 9.45
N ARG A 406 -12.26 15.80 9.23
CA ARG A 406 -11.35 16.40 8.24
C ARG A 406 -9.90 16.12 8.57
N GLU A 407 -9.51 16.30 9.83
CA GLU A 407 -8.17 16.03 10.32
C GLU A 407 -7.81 14.55 10.16
N MET A 408 -8.68 13.63 10.60
CA MET A 408 -8.48 12.19 10.47
C MET A 408 -8.31 11.77 9.01
N ALA A 409 -9.17 12.25 8.11
CA ALA A 409 -9.04 11.98 6.67
C ALA A 409 -7.72 12.51 6.10
N THR A 410 -7.27 13.69 6.55
CA THR A 410 -5.99 14.29 6.16
C THR A 410 -4.80 13.46 6.66
N ILE A 411 -4.82 13.05 7.93
CA ILE A 411 -3.80 12.17 8.52
C ILE A 411 -3.70 10.85 7.74
N GLU A 412 -4.83 10.24 7.41
CA GLU A 412 -4.86 9.01 6.61
C GLU A 412 -4.28 9.21 5.21
N MET A 413 -4.60 10.31 4.53
CA MET A 413 -4.01 10.66 3.23
C MET A 413 -2.49 10.80 3.31
N VAL A 414 -2.00 11.53 4.33
CA VAL A 414 -0.57 11.73 4.58
C VAL A 414 0.13 10.40 4.87
N ALA A 415 -0.39 9.60 5.80
CA ALA A 415 0.22 8.34 6.22
C ALA A 415 0.30 7.33 5.07
N ARG A 416 -0.75 7.22 4.25
CA ARG A 416 -0.75 6.36 3.05
C ARG A 416 0.26 6.82 2.00
N SER A 417 0.40 8.14 1.80
CA SER A 417 1.41 8.71 0.91
C SER A 417 2.83 8.40 1.42
N CYS A 418 3.06 8.61 2.72
CA CYS A 418 4.31 8.30 3.38
C CYS A 418 4.70 6.82 3.29
N LYS A 419 3.73 5.90 3.42
CA LYS A 419 3.95 4.48 3.19
C LYS A 419 4.58 4.21 1.82
N HIS A 420 4.08 4.81 0.75
CA HIS A 420 4.65 4.61 -0.59
C HIS A 420 6.08 5.14 -0.70
N LEU A 421 6.34 6.32 -0.12
CA LEU A 421 7.68 6.93 -0.10
C LEU A 421 8.68 6.08 0.70
N LEU A 422 8.32 5.67 1.91
CA LEU A 422 9.18 4.84 2.76
C LEU A 422 9.47 3.50 2.10
N ARG A 423 8.45 2.82 1.56
CA ARG A 423 8.63 1.53 0.87
C ARG A 423 9.53 1.65 -0.36
N SER A 424 9.44 2.75 -1.11
CA SER A 424 10.35 3.02 -2.22
C SER A 424 11.79 3.22 -1.72
N ARG A 425 11.97 3.94 -0.61
CA ARG A 425 13.28 4.15 0.01
C ARG A 425 13.90 2.83 0.52
N LEU A 426 13.15 2.04 1.28
CA LEU A 426 13.62 0.76 1.84
C LEU A 426 14.02 -0.22 0.73
N ARG A 427 13.19 -0.37 -0.31
CA ARG A 427 13.51 -1.24 -1.45
C ARG A 427 14.79 -0.82 -2.16
N ARG A 428 14.94 0.48 -2.49
CA ARG A 428 16.16 0.98 -3.15
C ARG A 428 17.41 0.68 -2.32
N GLN A 429 17.30 0.85 -1.01
CA GLN A 429 18.40 0.56 -0.11
C GLN A 429 18.74 -0.94 -0.06
N ILE A 430 17.74 -1.82 0.01
CA ILE A 430 17.95 -3.28 -0.03
C ILE A 430 18.56 -3.72 -1.36
N LEU A 431 18.11 -3.17 -2.48
CA LEU A 431 18.70 -3.42 -3.80
C LEU A 431 20.15 -2.92 -3.87
N GLN A 432 20.44 -1.76 -3.28
CA GLN A 432 21.81 -1.24 -3.16
C GLN A 432 22.68 -2.17 -2.32
N PHE A 433 22.17 -2.70 -1.20
CA PHE A 433 22.88 -3.69 -0.39
C PHE A 433 23.16 -4.97 -1.15
N ARG A 434 22.20 -5.45 -1.94
CA ARG A 434 22.41 -6.58 -2.85
C ARG A 434 23.55 -6.31 -3.82
N SER A 435 23.56 -5.15 -4.47
CA SER A 435 24.60 -4.78 -5.44
C SER A 435 25.99 -4.63 -4.82
N THR A 436 26.08 -4.35 -3.51
CA THR A 436 27.33 -4.11 -2.79
C THR A 436 27.78 -5.30 -1.93
N GLY A 437 26.95 -6.34 -1.80
CA GLY A 437 27.23 -7.48 -0.91
C GLY A 437 27.27 -7.12 0.58
N ALA A 438 26.54 -6.07 1.00
CA ALA A 438 26.56 -5.58 2.38
C ALA A 438 25.90 -6.60 3.34
N LYS A 439 26.58 -6.98 4.43
CA LYS A 439 26.07 -7.99 5.38
C LYS A 439 25.31 -7.41 6.59
N ARG A 440 25.44 -6.10 6.86
CA ARG A 440 24.85 -5.43 8.03
C ARG A 440 23.79 -4.42 7.61
N VAL A 441 22.66 -4.95 7.17
CA VAL A 441 21.58 -4.18 6.53
C VAL A 441 20.59 -3.58 7.55
N GLU A 442 20.32 -4.29 8.65
CA GLU A 442 19.26 -3.90 9.61
C GLU A 442 19.50 -2.54 10.29
N ASP A 443 20.72 -2.29 10.77
CA ASP A 443 21.06 -1.04 11.46
C ASP A 443 20.85 0.19 10.56
N GLU A 444 21.16 0.06 9.27
CA GLU A 444 21.00 1.13 8.29
C GLU A 444 19.55 1.31 7.86
N LEU A 445 18.79 0.22 7.70
CA LEU A 445 17.35 0.31 7.43
C LEU A 445 16.63 0.98 8.61
N ALA A 446 16.94 0.57 9.85
CA ALA A 446 16.38 1.15 11.06
C ALA A 446 16.68 2.65 11.17
N THR A 447 17.92 3.04 10.88
CA THR A 447 18.33 4.45 10.83
C THR A 447 17.53 5.23 9.78
N ASN A 448 17.29 4.63 8.61
CA ASN A 448 16.50 5.27 7.56
C ASN A 448 15.02 5.40 7.89
N VAL A 449 14.42 4.40 8.54
CA VAL A 449 13.03 4.49 9.05
C VAL A 449 12.92 5.59 10.09
N ALA A 450 13.78 5.59 11.10
CA ALA A 450 13.76 6.58 12.16
C ALA A 450 13.95 8.00 11.61
N SER A 451 14.90 8.18 10.67
CA SER A 451 15.12 9.47 10.00
C SER A 451 13.92 9.91 9.16
N PHE A 452 13.23 8.96 8.51
CA PHE A 452 12.02 9.26 7.74
C PHE A 452 10.87 9.71 8.64
N PHE A 453 10.62 9.01 9.75
CA PHE A 453 9.61 9.40 10.73
C PHE A 453 9.92 10.77 11.34
N ALA A 454 11.18 11.01 11.74
CA ALA A 454 11.63 12.32 12.20
C ALA A 454 11.35 13.42 11.17
N LEU A 455 11.62 13.15 9.89
CA LEU A 455 11.40 14.11 8.82
C LEU A 455 9.92 14.43 8.57
N VAL A 456 9.04 13.43 8.68
CA VAL A 456 7.59 13.60 8.48
C VAL A 456 6.94 14.30 9.68
N LEU A 457 7.36 13.96 10.90
CA LEU A 457 6.73 14.43 12.13
C LEU A 457 7.29 15.78 12.59
N ASN A 458 8.49 16.17 12.15
CA ASN A 458 9.06 17.49 12.42
C ASN A 458 8.47 18.57 11.50
N GLN A 459 7.85 19.58 12.12
CA GLN A 459 7.10 20.63 11.42
C GLN A 459 7.96 21.43 10.42
N GLU A 460 9.18 21.80 10.79
CA GLU A 460 10.03 22.67 9.97
C GLU A 460 10.57 21.96 8.73
N LYS A 461 10.97 20.69 8.90
CA LYS A 461 11.64 19.91 7.84
C LYS A 461 10.66 19.27 6.85
N SER A 462 9.40 19.10 7.26
CA SER A 462 8.34 18.49 6.43
C SER A 462 8.07 19.22 5.11
N LYS A 463 8.36 20.53 5.01
CA LYS A 463 8.22 21.33 3.77
C LYS A 463 8.91 20.71 2.56
N ARG A 464 9.98 19.94 2.78
CA ARG A 464 10.77 19.31 1.71
C ARG A 464 10.19 17.99 1.22
N LEU A 465 9.29 17.37 2.00
CA LEU A 465 8.81 16.01 1.72
C LEU A 465 7.64 16.01 0.74
N TYR A 466 6.88 17.10 0.71
CA TYR A 466 5.66 17.21 -0.06
C TYR A 466 5.84 18.24 -1.18
N GLU A 467 6.08 17.73 -2.39
CA GLU A 467 5.71 18.45 -3.62
C GLU A 467 4.17 18.44 -3.85
N TYR A 468 3.42 17.85 -2.93
CA TYR A 468 1.95 17.85 -2.93
C TYR A 468 1.41 19.14 -2.34
N ASP A 469 0.31 19.60 -2.93
CA ASP A 469 -0.40 20.85 -2.61
C ASP A 469 -1.19 20.78 -1.28
N ILE A 470 -0.67 20.05 -0.28
CA ILE A 470 -1.19 20.15 1.08
C ILE A 470 -0.68 21.47 1.62
N ASP A 471 -1.60 22.40 1.86
CA ASP A 471 -1.31 23.65 2.53
C ASP A 471 -0.46 23.37 3.78
N HIS A 472 0.74 23.96 3.80
CA HIS A 472 1.69 23.77 4.88
C HIS A 472 1.05 24.05 6.24
N TYR A 473 0.16 25.04 6.32
CA TYR A 473 -0.55 25.37 7.55
C TYR A 473 -1.44 24.21 8.03
N LYS A 474 -2.18 23.59 7.10
CA LYS A 474 -3.01 22.40 7.39
C LYS A 474 -2.16 21.21 7.81
N PHE A 475 -0.98 21.03 7.23
CA PHE A 475 -0.07 19.97 7.63
C PHE A 475 0.51 20.23 9.03
N THR A 476 0.89 21.47 9.34
CA THR A 476 1.44 21.85 10.65
C THR A 476 0.43 21.65 11.79
N SER A 477 -0.86 21.84 11.52
CA SER A 477 -1.93 21.69 12.50
C SER A 477 -2.39 20.25 12.78
N LEU A 478 -1.84 19.25 12.09
CA LEU A 478 -2.23 17.85 12.33
C LEU A 478 -1.72 17.35 13.68
N ASN A 479 -2.57 16.62 14.40
CA ASN A 479 -2.22 15.89 15.62
C ASN A 479 -1.09 14.88 15.32
N ARG A 480 0.05 15.08 15.98
CA ARG A 480 1.28 14.31 15.74
C ARG A 480 1.22 12.90 16.31
N ASN A 481 0.54 12.71 17.44
CA ASN A 481 0.36 11.39 18.04
C ASN A 481 -0.45 10.50 17.08
N THR A 482 -1.60 11.01 16.62
CA THR A 482 -2.45 10.29 15.67
C THR A 482 -1.73 10.05 14.35
N LEU A 483 -1.00 11.05 13.83
CA LEU A 483 -0.19 10.87 12.63
C LEU A 483 0.92 9.83 12.81
N PHE A 484 1.60 9.80 13.95
CA PHE A 484 2.62 8.82 14.28
C PHE A 484 2.05 7.40 14.31
N LEU A 485 0.91 7.20 14.97
CA LEU A 485 0.20 5.92 15.01
C LEU A 485 -0.25 5.48 13.61
N SER A 486 -0.84 6.39 12.82
CA SER A 486 -1.21 6.10 11.43
C SER A 486 0.01 5.77 10.57
N LEU A 487 1.14 6.44 10.78
CA LEU A 487 2.39 6.12 10.07
C LEU A 487 2.91 4.74 10.45
N GLN A 488 2.97 4.40 11.73
CA GLN A 488 3.37 3.06 12.22
C GLN A 488 2.53 1.99 11.57
N TYR A 489 1.20 2.16 11.65
CA TYR A 489 0.23 1.28 11.00
C TYR A 489 0.56 1.17 9.51
N HIS A 490 0.33 2.21 8.71
CA HIS A 490 0.43 2.12 7.25
C HIS A 490 1.81 1.68 6.74
N CYS A 491 2.88 2.07 7.44
CA CYS A 491 4.24 1.69 7.05
C CYS A 491 4.63 0.27 7.45
N GLY A 492 3.89 -0.37 8.37
CA GLY A 492 4.26 -1.68 8.94
C GLY A 492 5.52 -1.58 9.77
N VAL A 493 5.56 -0.62 10.69
CA VAL A 493 6.72 -0.30 11.52
C VAL A 493 6.25 -0.14 12.96
N THR A 494 6.96 -0.74 13.91
CA THR A 494 6.61 -0.68 15.34
C THR A 494 7.75 -0.07 16.13
N PHE A 495 7.46 0.97 16.92
CA PHE A 495 8.38 1.58 17.85
C PHE A 495 8.14 1.08 19.29
N GLU A 496 9.09 1.31 20.18
CA GLU A 496 8.92 1.10 21.62
C GLU A 496 7.90 2.08 22.18
N ASP A 497 6.99 1.51 22.96
CA ASP A 497 5.78 2.13 23.50
C ASP A 497 6.04 2.72 24.89
N ASP A 498 7.14 3.46 25.04
CA ASP A 498 7.49 4.13 26.30
C ASP A 498 6.92 5.56 26.42
N MET A 499 6.03 5.92 25.48
CA MET A 499 4.95 6.95 25.51
C MET A 499 5.19 8.33 26.13
N ASP A 500 6.42 8.83 26.15
CA ASP A 500 6.69 10.27 26.29
C ASP A 500 7.38 10.84 25.03
N TYR A 501 6.83 10.55 23.84
CA TYR A 501 7.29 11.24 22.62
C TYR A 501 6.79 12.69 22.68
N ASP A 502 7.70 13.59 23.04
CA ASP A 502 7.47 15.03 22.91
C ASP A 502 7.60 15.43 21.43
N PHE A 503 6.46 15.55 20.75
CA PHE A 503 6.40 16.02 19.36
C PHE A 503 6.47 17.54 19.22
N ASP A 504 6.42 18.29 20.33
CA ASP A 504 6.53 19.75 20.36
C ASP A 504 8.00 20.20 20.42
N SER A 505 8.89 19.34 20.90
CA SER A 505 10.34 19.55 20.82
C SER A 505 10.81 19.61 19.36
N ALA A 506 11.59 20.64 19.01
CA ALA A 506 12.24 20.75 17.70
C ALA A 506 13.16 19.55 17.39
N ASP A 507 13.65 18.89 18.45
CA ASP A 507 14.52 17.73 18.41
C ASP A 507 13.77 16.46 18.81
N VAL A 508 12.64 16.17 18.13
CA VAL A 508 12.02 14.83 18.20
C VAL A 508 13.01 13.80 17.66
N ALA A 509 13.88 13.31 18.54
CA ALA A 509 14.85 12.29 18.24
C ALA A 509 14.12 10.95 18.25
N PHE A 510 13.63 10.53 17.09
CA PHE A 510 13.30 9.12 16.88
C PHE A 510 14.62 8.36 16.91
N LEU A 511 14.98 7.89 18.09
CA LEU A 511 16.21 7.15 18.25
C LEU A 511 16.03 5.78 17.59
N LYS A 512 16.98 5.39 16.74
CA LYS A 512 16.95 4.11 16.02
C LYS A 512 16.81 2.89 16.95
N ASN A 513 17.27 2.99 18.19
CA ASN A 513 17.15 1.93 19.20
C ASN A 513 15.73 1.76 19.74
N LYS A 514 14.84 2.74 19.52
CA LYS A 514 13.41 2.60 19.82
C LYS A 514 12.64 1.90 18.70
N LEU A 515 13.24 1.61 17.55
CA LEU A 515 12.57 0.81 16.52
C LEU A 515 12.58 -0.67 16.95
N ARG A 516 11.41 -1.23 17.30
CA ARG A 516 11.27 -2.65 17.65
C ARG A 516 11.40 -3.55 16.43
N GLY A 517 10.87 -3.12 15.30
CA GLY A 517 11.00 -3.86 14.06
C GLY A 517 9.99 -3.46 12.99
N TYR A 518 9.90 -4.36 12.01
CA TYR A 518 9.02 -4.24 10.87
C TYR A 518 7.89 -5.26 11.02
N GLU A 519 6.67 -4.80 10.82
CA GLU A 519 5.47 -5.63 10.86
C GLU A 519 5.16 -6.16 9.45
N LEU A 520 4.85 -7.45 9.36
CA LEU A 520 4.40 -8.06 8.11
C LEU A 520 2.91 -7.80 7.93
N ARG A 521 2.53 -7.16 6.82
CA ARG A 521 1.13 -7.01 6.44
C ARG A 521 0.74 -8.12 5.50
N VAL A 522 -0.11 -9.03 5.96
CA VAL A 522 -0.63 -10.13 5.15
C VAL A 522 -2.05 -9.81 4.73
N LYS A 523 -2.30 -9.80 3.43
CA LYS A 523 -3.64 -9.82 2.84
C LYS A 523 -3.91 -11.23 2.34
N LEU A 524 -5.10 -11.74 2.57
CA LEU A 524 -5.51 -13.06 2.16
C LEU A 524 -6.69 -12.99 1.20
N THR A 525 -7.05 -14.14 0.63
CA THR A 525 -8.33 -14.42 -0.06
C THR A 525 -9.56 -14.26 0.85
N ASP A 526 -9.36 -13.73 2.05
CA ASP A 526 -10.21 -13.82 3.21
C ASP A 526 -11.24 -12.67 3.32
N GLY A 527 -11.73 -12.19 2.18
CA GLY A 527 -13.00 -11.45 2.20
C GLY A 527 -14.12 -12.26 2.88
N PHE A 528 -13.97 -13.59 2.89
CA PHE A 528 -14.85 -14.56 3.52
C PHE A 528 -14.85 -14.40 5.04
N TYR A 529 -13.73 -14.27 5.76
CA TYR A 529 -13.75 -14.14 7.23
C TYR A 529 -14.59 -12.98 7.72
N GLN A 530 -14.49 -11.81 7.10
CA GLN A 530 -15.23 -10.64 7.59
C GLN A 530 -16.67 -10.60 7.09
N SER A 531 -16.94 -10.99 5.83
CA SER A 531 -18.32 -11.01 5.34
C SER A 531 -19.05 -12.27 5.80
N ALA A 532 -18.43 -13.44 5.79
CA ALA A 532 -19.04 -14.67 6.30
C ALA A 532 -19.16 -14.67 7.82
N MET A 533 -18.23 -14.08 8.60
CA MET A 533 -18.58 -13.84 10.02
C MET A 533 -19.70 -12.82 10.14
N ALA A 534 -19.68 -11.69 9.42
CA ALA A 534 -20.76 -10.70 9.51
C ALA A 534 -22.12 -11.31 9.13
N ASP A 535 -22.16 -12.09 8.06
CA ASP A 535 -23.34 -12.79 7.54
C ASP A 535 -23.72 -13.97 8.44
N ALA A 536 -22.76 -14.70 9.01
CA ALA A 536 -23.02 -15.75 9.99
C ALA A 536 -23.54 -15.16 11.29
N PHE A 537 -23.02 -14.02 11.75
CA PHE A 537 -23.53 -13.27 12.90
C PHE A 537 -24.93 -12.73 12.61
N HIS A 538 -25.17 -12.19 11.42
CA HIS A 538 -26.48 -11.66 11.04
C HIS A 538 -27.51 -12.79 10.89
N ARG A 539 -27.11 -13.95 10.34
CA ARG A 539 -27.96 -15.16 10.25
C ARG A 539 -28.16 -15.82 11.62
N ALA A 540 -27.16 -15.77 12.49
CA ALA A 540 -27.23 -16.20 13.88
C ALA A 540 -28.24 -15.35 14.68
N GLU A 541 -28.23 -14.04 14.49
CA GLU A 541 -29.17 -13.13 15.14
C GLU A 541 -30.65 -13.44 14.81
N GLN A 542 -30.91 -14.14 13.69
CA GLN A 542 -32.24 -14.54 13.25
C GLN A 542 -32.66 -15.95 13.73
N ASN A 543 -31.83 -16.68 14.49
CA ASN A 543 -32.10 -18.08 14.86
C ASN A 543 -31.80 -18.38 16.34
N GLU A 544 -32.75 -18.93 17.10
CA GLU A 544 -32.63 -19.15 18.56
C GLU A 544 -31.52 -20.14 18.96
N GLU A 545 -31.15 -21.10 18.09
CA GLU A 545 -30.03 -22.03 18.33
C GLU A 545 -28.64 -21.35 18.22
N ALA A 546 -28.59 -20.09 17.81
CA ALA A 546 -27.37 -19.42 17.40
C ALA A 546 -26.45 -18.94 18.52
N LEU A 547 -26.90 -18.87 19.78
CA LEU A 547 -26.06 -18.40 20.89
C LEU A 547 -24.79 -19.26 21.06
N THR A 548 -24.93 -20.58 20.86
CA THR A 548 -23.81 -21.54 20.90
C THR A 548 -22.83 -21.29 19.77
N TYR A 549 -23.35 -21.00 18.58
CA TYR A 549 -22.56 -20.74 17.37
C TYR A 549 -21.86 -19.37 17.41
N GLN A 550 -22.52 -18.36 17.97
CA GLN A 550 -21.97 -17.03 18.21
C GLN A 550 -20.73 -17.08 19.11
N ASN A 551 -20.77 -17.91 20.17
CA ASN A 551 -19.63 -18.12 21.07
C ASN A 551 -18.45 -18.83 20.39
N ILE A 552 -18.71 -19.78 19.48
CA ILE A 552 -17.66 -20.46 18.70
C ILE A 552 -17.01 -19.48 17.69
N ALA A 553 -17.81 -18.67 17.00
CA ALA A 553 -17.32 -17.66 16.07
C ALA A 553 -16.47 -16.58 16.78
N VAL A 554 -16.92 -16.12 17.95
CA VAL A 554 -16.16 -15.19 18.80
C VAL A 554 -14.86 -15.83 19.29
N GLU A 555 -14.87 -17.09 19.75
CA GLU A 555 -13.65 -17.80 20.14
C GLU A 555 -12.65 -17.95 18.97
N ALA A 556 -13.13 -18.28 17.77
CA ALA A 556 -12.29 -18.37 16.56
C ALA A 556 -11.71 -17.00 16.18
N ALA A 557 -12.52 -15.95 16.21
CA ALA A 557 -12.09 -14.58 15.96
C ALA A 557 -11.01 -14.11 16.96
N LEU A 558 -11.22 -14.43 18.25
CA LEU A 558 -10.30 -14.09 19.34
C LEU A 558 -8.98 -14.88 19.26
N ARG A 559 -9.00 -16.14 18.80
CA ARG A 559 -7.78 -16.92 18.54
C ARG A 559 -6.94 -16.30 17.41
N THR A 560 -7.61 -15.72 16.41
CA THR A 560 -6.97 -15.09 15.24
C THR A 560 -6.40 -13.71 15.56
N LEU A 561 -7.03 -12.96 16.47
CA LEU A 561 -6.58 -11.64 16.95
C LEU A 561 -5.35 -11.70 17.89
N GLY A 562 -4.91 -12.90 18.28
CA GLY A 562 -3.75 -13.09 19.15
C GLY A 562 -4.06 -12.91 20.64
N ARG A 563 -3.29 -13.61 21.49
CA ARG A 563 -3.59 -13.80 22.93
C ARG A 563 -3.62 -12.51 23.78
N ALA A 564 -3.11 -11.38 23.31
CA ALA A 564 -2.95 -10.16 24.10
C ALA A 564 -4.28 -9.44 24.43
N HIS A 565 -5.30 -9.56 23.58
CA HIS A 565 -6.54 -8.78 23.71
C HIS A 565 -7.76 -9.58 24.19
N VAL A 566 -7.61 -10.90 24.36
CA VAL A 566 -8.69 -11.83 24.73
C VAL A 566 -9.15 -11.63 26.18
N GLY A 567 -8.26 -11.23 27.08
CA GLY A 567 -8.56 -11.02 28.50
C GLY A 567 -9.48 -9.82 28.74
N THR A 568 -9.16 -8.68 28.12
CA THR A 568 -9.92 -7.42 28.22
C THR A 568 -11.33 -7.57 27.64
N ALA A 569 -11.46 -8.14 26.44
CA ALA A 569 -12.76 -8.37 25.81
C ALA A 569 -13.68 -9.28 26.67
N LYS A 570 -13.11 -10.33 27.29
CA LYS A 570 -13.85 -11.22 28.21
C LYS A 570 -14.21 -10.55 29.55
N SER A 571 -13.51 -9.48 29.95
CA SER A 571 -13.83 -8.71 31.17
C SER A 571 -14.98 -7.73 30.93
N LEU A 572 -15.02 -7.06 29.78
CA LEU A 572 -16.08 -6.12 29.41
C LEU A 572 -17.44 -6.80 29.19
N LEU A 573 -17.44 -8.04 28.67
CA LEU A 573 -18.67 -8.85 28.52
C LEU A 573 -19.29 -9.29 29.86
N LYS A 574 -18.60 -9.11 30.99
CA LYS A 574 -19.05 -9.57 32.32
C LYS A 574 -19.71 -8.50 33.17
N ASP A 575 -19.81 -7.25 32.73
CA ASP A 575 -20.44 -6.17 33.49
C ASP A 575 -21.83 -5.81 32.91
N PRO A 576 -22.93 -6.41 33.43
CA PRO A 576 -24.26 -6.31 32.83
C PRO A 576 -24.95 -4.98 33.12
N GLN A 577 -24.38 -4.14 33.98
CA GLN A 577 -25.04 -2.91 34.44
C GLN A 577 -24.85 -1.71 33.52
N LYS A 578 -23.84 -1.71 32.64
CA LYS A 578 -23.47 -0.52 31.86
C LYS A 578 -23.99 -0.54 30.42
N TYR A 579 -24.15 -1.73 29.82
CA TYR A 579 -24.69 -1.92 28.46
C TYR A 579 -25.37 -3.29 28.36
N SER A 580 -26.43 -3.42 27.56
CA SER A 580 -26.96 -4.75 27.25
C SER A 580 -25.91 -5.54 26.46
N GLU A 581 -25.85 -6.86 26.70
CA GLU A 581 -24.92 -7.76 26.02
C GLU A 581 -25.10 -7.69 24.49
N GLU A 582 -26.33 -7.51 24.03
CA GLU A 582 -26.68 -7.32 22.61
C GLU A 582 -26.15 -6.00 22.04
N SER A 583 -26.33 -4.87 22.74
CA SER A 583 -25.82 -3.57 22.26
C SER A 583 -24.31 -3.56 22.18
N THR A 584 -23.63 -4.17 23.15
CA THR A 584 -22.15 -4.26 23.17
C THR A 584 -21.62 -5.11 22.03
N LYS A 585 -22.29 -6.23 21.72
CA LYS A 585 -21.92 -7.14 20.62
C LYS A 585 -22.19 -6.52 19.24
N ALA A 586 -23.36 -5.88 19.05
CA ALA A 586 -23.72 -5.22 17.79
C ALA A 586 -22.74 -4.07 17.47
N VAL A 587 -22.35 -3.32 18.50
CA VAL A 587 -21.31 -2.29 18.45
C VAL A 587 -19.96 -2.89 18.07
N PHE A 588 -19.52 -3.97 18.72
CA PHE A 588 -18.25 -4.63 18.43
C PHE A 588 -18.17 -5.10 16.97
N LEU A 589 -19.27 -5.67 16.46
CA LEU A 589 -19.38 -6.10 15.06
C LEU A 589 -19.34 -4.93 14.07
N ARG A 590 -20.01 -3.80 14.39
CA ARG A 590 -19.95 -2.57 13.58
C ARG A 590 -18.56 -1.91 13.65
N MET A 591 -17.87 -1.98 14.78
CA MET A 591 -16.51 -1.45 14.96
C MET A 591 -15.45 -2.23 14.18
N VAL A 592 -15.56 -3.56 14.10
CA VAL A 592 -14.76 -4.43 13.22
C VAL A 592 -14.98 -4.11 11.72
N HIS A 593 -16.10 -3.44 11.40
CA HIS A 593 -16.43 -3.04 10.02
C HIS A 593 -15.91 -1.66 9.60
N VAL A 594 -15.65 -0.75 10.54
CA VAL A 594 -15.43 0.69 10.23
C VAL A 594 -14.00 1.18 10.48
N SER A 595 -13.19 0.45 11.25
CA SER A 595 -11.78 0.73 11.59
C SER A 595 -11.04 1.84 10.79
N PRO A 596 -10.44 2.78 11.53
CA PRO A 596 -8.99 2.82 11.61
C PRO A 596 -8.59 2.29 12.99
N SER A 597 -8.25 1.01 13.02
CA SER A 597 -8.10 0.15 14.20
C SER A 597 -7.20 0.74 15.25
N SER A 598 -6.20 1.53 14.85
CA SER A 598 -5.29 2.22 15.75
C SER A 598 -5.95 3.22 16.71
N PHE A 599 -7.06 3.88 16.33
CA PHE A 599 -7.77 4.79 17.24
C PHE A 599 -8.51 3.99 18.33
N LEU A 600 -9.15 2.88 17.94
CA LEU A 600 -9.87 2.03 18.87
C LEU A 600 -8.92 1.19 19.74
N ASP A 601 -7.81 0.73 19.19
CA ASP A 601 -6.75 0.05 19.93
C ASP A 601 -6.18 0.97 21.02
N ASP A 602 -6.02 2.27 20.72
CA ASP A 602 -5.60 3.28 21.70
C ASP A 602 -6.68 3.58 22.74
N VAL A 603 -7.95 3.75 22.34
CA VAL A 603 -9.08 3.92 23.27
C VAL A 603 -9.20 2.72 24.21
N PHE A 604 -9.11 1.50 23.70
CA PHE A 604 -9.16 0.29 24.52
C PHE A 604 -7.96 0.15 25.45
N ARG A 605 -6.75 0.52 24.98
CA ARG A 605 -5.57 0.52 25.84
C ARG A 605 -5.71 1.54 26.98
N ARG A 606 -6.22 2.74 26.69
CA ARG A 606 -6.47 3.76 27.72
C ARG A 606 -7.57 3.35 28.70
N LEU A 607 -8.59 2.64 28.24
CA LEU A 607 -9.59 2.01 29.12
C LEU A 607 -8.97 0.97 30.06
N ASP A 608 -8.03 0.15 29.58
CA ASP A 608 -7.27 -0.81 30.41
C ASP A 608 -6.44 -0.10 31.50
N ASP A 609 -5.95 1.11 31.20
CA ASP A 609 -5.22 1.96 32.14
C ASP A 609 -6.14 2.75 33.10
N GLY A 610 -7.47 2.58 32.98
CA GLY A 610 -8.47 3.26 33.82
C GLY A 610 -8.72 4.73 33.46
N ASP A 611 -8.41 5.13 32.22
CA ASP A 611 -8.62 6.49 31.73
C ASP A 611 -10.11 6.75 31.46
N SER A 612 -10.72 7.64 32.26
CA SER A 612 -12.13 8.01 32.13
C SER A 612 -12.42 8.78 30.82
N SER A 613 -11.44 9.44 30.21
CA SER A 613 -11.64 10.15 28.93
C SER A 613 -11.83 9.17 27.77
N ALA A 614 -11.27 7.98 27.86
CA ALA A 614 -11.46 6.93 26.87
C ALA A 614 -12.90 6.36 26.91
N GLU A 615 -13.58 6.40 28.06
CA GLU A 615 -15.01 6.07 28.16
C GLU A 615 -15.87 7.09 27.41
N GLU A 616 -15.56 8.39 27.53
CA GLU A 616 -16.25 9.46 26.84
C GLU A 616 -16.00 9.41 25.31
N GLU A 617 -14.76 9.19 24.89
CA GLU A 617 -14.41 9.02 23.47
C GLU A 617 -15.10 7.80 22.84
N LEU A 618 -15.15 6.68 23.57
CA LEU A 618 -15.91 5.51 23.15
C LEU A 618 -17.39 5.88 23.06
N GLY A 619 -17.97 6.56 24.05
CA GLY A 619 -19.36 7.03 24.03
C GLY A 619 -19.70 7.93 22.82
N VAL A 620 -18.79 8.79 22.40
CA VAL A 620 -18.95 9.60 21.18
C VAL A 620 -18.95 8.72 19.93
N VAL A 621 -18.04 7.75 19.81
CA VAL A 621 -18.04 6.77 18.71
C VAL A 621 -19.36 6.00 18.67
N LEU A 622 -19.85 5.56 19.83
CA LEU A 622 -21.13 4.85 19.95
C LEU A 622 -22.31 5.72 19.52
N SER A 623 -22.39 6.97 19.98
CA SER A 623 -23.47 7.90 19.60
C SER A 623 -23.48 8.23 18.11
N ILE A 624 -22.32 8.31 17.46
CA ILE A 624 -22.22 8.49 16.01
C ILE A 624 -22.78 7.27 15.27
N LEU A 625 -22.48 6.06 15.76
CA LEU A 625 -22.98 4.81 15.17
C LEU A 625 -24.47 4.57 15.41
N ASP A 626 -25.04 5.21 16.44
CA ASP A 626 -26.47 5.12 16.79
C ASP A 626 -27.36 6.05 15.96
N THR A 627 -26.79 7.04 15.24
CA THR A 627 -27.57 8.01 14.45
C THR A 627 -28.08 7.50 13.09
N SER A 628 -28.24 6.19 12.89
CA SER A 628 -28.99 5.70 11.73
C SER A 628 -30.48 6.03 11.95
N PRO A 629 -31.18 6.69 11.01
CA PRO A 629 -32.61 6.90 11.16
C PRO A 629 -33.27 5.52 11.16
N VAL A 630 -33.87 5.15 12.29
CA VAL A 630 -34.93 4.15 12.32
C VAL A 630 -35.99 4.67 11.34
N GLN A 631 -36.13 4.01 10.20
CA GLN A 631 -37.35 4.14 9.42
C GLN A 631 -38.45 3.50 10.28
N ASP A 632 -39.28 4.33 10.89
CA ASP A 632 -40.54 3.90 11.46
C ASP A 632 -41.40 3.35 10.32
N ASP A 633 -41.57 2.04 10.29
CA ASP A 633 -42.73 1.37 9.66
C ASP A 633 -43.78 1.06 10.74
#